data_AF-A0A0H4TBQ0-F1
#
_entry.id   AF-A0A0H4TBQ0-F1
#
_cell.length_a   1.000
_cell.length_b   1.000
_cell.length_c   1.000
_cell.angle_alpha   90.00
_cell.angle_beta   90.00
_cell.angle_gamma   90.00
#
_symmetry.space_group_name_H-M   'P 1'
#
loop_
_entity.id
_entity.type
_entity.pdbx_description
1 polymer ?
#
loop_
_entity_poly.entity_id
_entity_poly.type
_entity_poly.pdbx_seq_one_letter_code
_entity_poly.pdbx_strand_id
1 'polypeptide(L)'
;MELTQRWLVNRTVRTADAEILTKYVFPFWDREWKVVLTLLDRFGAPPEILHAPIHVGAKGQPETHAKGSDAVPLNTVEPGSFRELFHFDPWWVFRGIGGVALEIKEAITETNIAHPFHVAKQSYKVHDVEFETSGEKVKAIVAKDHLFKVRRFAAGELNLDEAWP
;
A
#
# COMPACT_ATOMS: atom_id res chain seq x y z
N MET A 1 -8.38 16.29 5.27
CA MET A 1 -8.46 15.20 4.27
C MET A 1 -7.66 14.03 4.83
N GLU A 2 -8.20 12.82 4.78
CA GLU A 2 -7.50 11.63 5.28
C GLU A 2 -6.73 10.97 4.14
N LEU A 3 -5.48 10.57 4.41
CA LEU A 3 -4.68 9.79 3.47
C LEU A 3 -5.11 8.34 3.56
N THR A 4 -5.72 7.81 2.50
CA THR A 4 -6.14 6.40 2.45
C THR A 4 -5.66 5.71 1.19
N GLN A 5 -5.56 4.37 1.23
CA GLN A 5 -5.20 3.56 0.06
C GLN A 5 -6.14 3.84 -1.13
N ARG A 6 -7.44 4.00 -0.88
CA ARG A 6 -8.40 4.35 -1.95
C ARG A 6 -8.23 5.78 -2.46
N TRP A 7 -7.86 6.73 -1.60
CA TRP A 7 -7.61 8.11 -2.02
C TRP A 7 -6.42 8.24 -2.98
N LEU A 8 -5.43 7.35 -2.86
CA LEU A 8 -4.23 7.28 -3.68
C LEU A 8 -4.44 6.76 -5.12
N VAL A 9 -5.63 6.25 -5.44
CA VAL A 9 -5.93 5.68 -6.77
C VAL A 9 -6.11 6.76 -7.84
N ASN A 10 -5.58 6.53 -9.04
CA ASN A 10 -5.65 7.42 -10.19
C ASN A 10 -5.20 8.86 -9.87
N ARG A 11 -4.04 8.98 -9.21
CA ARG A 11 -3.47 10.27 -8.80
C ARG A 11 -2.18 10.58 -9.56
N THR A 12 -1.91 11.88 -9.68
CA THR A 12 -0.57 12.37 -9.98
C THR A 12 0.17 12.56 -8.66
N VAL A 13 1.28 11.86 -8.48
CA VAL A 13 2.18 11.99 -7.33
C VAL A 13 3.25 13.03 -7.66
N ARG A 14 3.35 14.08 -6.85
CA ARG A 14 4.43 15.07 -6.96
C ARG A 14 5.67 14.54 -6.22
N THR A 15 6.79 14.52 -6.91
CA THR A 15 8.11 14.21 -6.34
C THR A 15 8.95 15.49 -6.29
N ALA A 16 10.16 15.41 -5.73
CA ALA A 16 11.05 16.57 -5.65
C ALA A 16 11.50 17.12 -7.01
N ASP A 17 11.51 16.30 -8.06
CA ASP A 17 12.03 16.65 -9.40
C ASP A 17 11.04 16.36 -10.56
N ALA A 18 9.91 15.70 -10.30
CA ALA A 18 8.94 15.32 -11.33
C ALA A 18 7.49 15.24 -10.81
N GLU A 19 6.54 15.13 -11.73
CA GLU A 19 5.15 14.72 -11.45
C GLU A 19 4.89 13.38 -12.16
N ILE A 20 4.46 12.37 -11.40
CA ILE A 20 4.27 11.00 -11.89
C ILE A 20 2.78 10.68 -11.95
N LEU A 21 2.26 10.44 -13.15
CA LEU A 21 0.89 9.97 -13.34
C LEU A 21 0.80 8.47 -13.03
N THR A 22 0.00 8.11 -12.03
CA THR A 22 -0.17 6.72 -11.57
C THR A 22 -1.60 6.24 -11.77
N LYS A 23 -1.75 4.95 -12.06
CA LYS A 23 -3.02 4.22 -11.95
C LYS A 23 -3.28 3.85 -10.50
N TYR A 24 -2.25 3.29 -9.85
CA TYR A 24 -2.30 2.88 -8.46
C TYR A 24 -0.99 3.21 -7.76
N VAL A 25 -1.11 3.50 -6.46
CA VAL A 25 0.01 3.72 -5.55
C VAL A 25 -0.25 2.82 -4.36
N PHE A 26 0.66 1.89 -4.06
CA PHE A 26 0.52 0.94 -2.97
C PHE A 26 1.66 1.14 -1.97
N PRO A 27 1.40 1.80 -0.83
CA PRO A 27 2.30 1.78 0.30
C PRO A 27 2.38 0.35 0.88
N PHE A 28 3.61 -0.08 1.17
CA PHE A 28 3.90 -1.31 1.90
C PHE A 28 4.42 -0.94 3.28
N TRP A 29 3.94 -1.64 4.30
CA TRP A 29 4.35 -1.42 5.68
C TRP A 29 4.82 -2.70 6.36
N ASP A 30 5.63 -2.53 7.39
CA ASP A 30 6.16 -3.61 8.23
C ASP A 30 5.27 -3.88 9.45
N ARG A 31 5.72 -4.81 10.30
CA ARG A 31 5.05 -5.17 11.56
C ARG A 31 4.97 -4.04 12.57
N GLU A 32 5.81 -3.03 12.46
CA GLU A 32 5.78 -1.81 13.27
C GLU A 32 4.78 -0.78 12.72
N TRP A 33 3.98 -1.16 11.72
CA TRP A 33 3.02 -0.31 11.01
C TRP A 33 3.69 0.86 10.29
N LYS A 34 5.00 0.78 10.05
CA LYS A 34 5.77 1.81 9.36
C LYS A 34 5.78 1.53 7.87
N VAL A 35 5.47 2.54 7.06
CA VAL A 35 5.59 2.48 5.61
C VAL A 35 7.07 2.46 5.23
N VAL A 36 7.49 1.40 4.54
CA VAL A 36 8.90 1.13 4.20
C VAL A 36 9.20 1.40 2.73
N LEU A 37 8.21 1.17 1.86
CA LEU A 37 8.30 1.47 0.44
C LEU A 37 6.92 1.75 -0.13
N THR A 38 6.90 2.36 -1.31
CA THR A 38 5.69 2.62 -2.08
C THR A 38 5.89 2.09 -3.50
N LEU A 39 4.99 1.24 -3.96
CA LEU A 39 4.92 0.82 -5.36
C LEU A 39 4.09 1.82 -6.16
N LEU A 40 4.65 2.28 -7.28
CA LEU A 40 4.02 3.19 -8.23
C LEU A 40 3.66 2.43 -9.51
N ASP A 41 2.39 2.09 -9.71
CA ASP A 41 1.90 1.57 -10.99
C ASP A 41 1.61 2.75 -11.93
N ARG A 42 2.56 3.01 -12.83
CA ARG A 42 2.59 4.20 -13.68
C ARG A 42 1.70 4.04 -14.91
N PHE A 43 1.14 5.16 -15.38
CA PHE A 43 0.43 5.13 -16.66
C PHE A 43 1.41 5.04 -17.82
N GLY A 44 1.30 3.98 -18.64
CA GLY A 44 2.11 3.81 -19.85
C GLY A 44 3.56 3.38 -19.64
N ALA A 45 3.94 3.01 -18.41
CA ALA A 45 5.28 2.53 -18.06
C ALA A 45 5.20 1.34 -17.09
N PRO A 46 6.25 0.51 -16.98
CA PRO A 46 6.34 -0.53 -15.96
C PRO A 46 6.27 0.05 -14.53
N PRO A 47 5.82 -0.73 -13.53
CA PRO A 47 5.82 -0.29 -12.15
C PRO A 47 7.23 -0.08 -11.59
N GLU A 48 7.32 0.85 -10.64
CA GLU A 48 8.56 1.20 -9.94
C GLU A 48 8.35 1.19 -8.42
N ILE A 49 9.42 0.99 -7.68
CA ILE A 49 9.46 1.10 -6.22
C ILE A 49 10.14 2.41 -5.84
N LEU A 50 9.49 3.16 -4.96
CA LEU A 50 10.05 4.31 -4.29
C LEU A 50 10.20 3.99 -2.79
N HIS A 51 11.42 4.08 -2.25
CA HIS A 51 11.69 3.88 -0.83
C HIS A 51 11.39 5.14 -0.01
N ALA A 52 10.18 5.68 -0.17
CA ALA A 52 9.72 6.85 0.55
C ALA A 52 8.20 6.81 0.74
N PRO A 53 7.68 7.41 1.82
CA PRO A 53 6.25 7.58 2.03
C PRO A 53 5.66 8.63 1.08
N ILE A 54 4.36 8.51 0.83
CA ILE A 54 3.55 9.54 0.15
C ILE A 54 2.73 10.28 1.21
N HIS A 55 2.85 11.60 1.27
CA HIS A 55 2.11 12.45 2.20
C HIS A 55 1.08 13.31 1.47
N VAL A 56 0.22 13.97 2.24
CA VAL A 56 -0.71 14.97 1.71
C VAL A 56 -0.01 16.33 1.60
N GLY A 57 0.23 16.78 0.38
CA GLY A 57 0.80 18.09 0.09
C GLY A 57 -0.09 19.26 0.45
N ALA A 58 0.46 20.48 0.42
CA ALA A 58 -0.24 21.70 0.81
C ALA A 58 -1.52 21.97 -0.03
N LYS A 59 -1.55 21.51 -1.28
CA LYS A 59 -2.71 21.63 -2.18
C LYS A 59 -3.67 20.43 -2.11
N GLY A 60 -3.46 19.51 -1.17
CA GLY A 60 -4.25 18.28 -1.06
C GLY A 60 -3.98 17.27 -2.18
N GLN A 61 -2.77 17.27 -2.74
CA GLN A 61 -2.31 16.28 -3.71
C GLN A 61 -1.32 15.33 -3.04
N PRO A 62 -1.15 14.09 -3.54
CA PRO A 62 -0.12 13.21 -3.01
C PRO A 62 1.26 13.72 -3.40
N GLU A 63 2.13 13.87 -2.40
CA GLU A 63 3.49 14.37 -2.58
C GLU A 63 4.49 13.45 -1.85
N THR A 64 5.74 13.50 -2.27
CA THR A 64 6.88 12.87 -1.58
C THR A 64 8.11 13.75 -1.70
N HIS A 65 8.96 13.73 -0.68
CA HIS A 65 10.22 14.48 -0.68
C HIS A 65 11.32 13.78 -1.48
N ALA A 66 11.15 12.50 -1.82
CA ALA A 66 12.08 11.77 -2.67
C ALA A 66 12.00 12.28 -4.11
N LYS A 67 13.07 12.07 -4.87
CA LYS A 67 13.07 12.33 -6.30
C LYS A 67 12.40 11.16 -7.01
N GLY A 68 11.66 11.44 -8.08
CA GLY A 68 11.19 10.39 -8.98
C GLY A 68 12.34 9.61 -9.61
N SER A 69 13.50 10.24 -9.78
CA SER A 69 14.74 9.57 -10.23
C SER A 69 15.34 8.60 -9.20
N ASP A 70 14.90 8.62 -7.94
CA ASP A 70 15.29 7.63 -6.93
C ASP A 70 14.44 6.34 -7.02
N ALA A 71 13.39 6.32 -7.85
CA ALA A 71 12.56 5.15 -8.05
C ALA A 71 13.30 4.08 -8.87
N VAL A 72 13.17 2.82 -8.46
CA VAL A 72 13.82 1.69 -9.12
C VAL A 72 12.78 0.85 -9.86
N PRO A 73 13.09 0.30 -11.05
CA PRO A 73 12.19 -0.60 -11.75
C PRO A 73 11.84 -1.80 -10.86
N LEU A 74 10.57 -2.17 -10.78
CA LEU A 74 10.16 -3.25 -9.89
C LEU A 74 10.88 -4.58 -10.18
N ASN A 75 11.16 -4.88 -11.45
CA ASN A 75 11.84 -6.12 -11.83
C ASN A 75 13.31 -6.20 -11.41
N THR A 76 13.91 -5.13 -10.87
CA THR A 76 15.27 -5.17 -10.31
C THR A 76 15.29 -5.43 -8.82
N VAL A 77 14.10 -5.55 -8.19
CA VAL A 77 13.96 -5.81 -6.76
C VAL A 77 13.98 -7.31 -6.53
N GLU A 78 14.72 -7.76 -5.51
CA GLU A 78 14.73 -9.16 -5.11
C GLU A 78 13.34 -9.57 -4.58
N PRO A 79 12.70 -10.66 -5.09
CA PRO A 79 11.36 -11.04 -4.64
C PRO A 79 11.23 -11.20 -3.11
N GLY A 80 12.30 -11.68 -2.46
CA GLY A 80 12.36 -11.85 -1.02
C GLY A 80 12.28 -10.55 -0.20
N SER A 81 12.46 -9.37 -0.81
CA SER A 81 12.38 -8.09 -0.10
C SER A 81 10.97 -7.71 0.34
N PHE A 82 9.94 -8.34 -0.24
CA PHE A 82 8.55 -8.15 0.17
C PHE A 82 8.15 -9.04 1.35
N ARG A 83 9.01 -9.99 1.72
CA ARG A 83 8.77 -10.82 2.90
C ARG A 83 8.57 -9.92 4.11
N GLU A 84 7.61 -10.26 4.96
CA GLU A 84 7.30 -9.52 6.19
C GLU A 84 6.64 -8.14 5.98
N LEU A 85 6.33 -7.79 4.73
CA LEU A 85 5.57 -6.60 4.41
C LEU A 85 4.09 -6.92 4.22
N PHE A 86 3.27 -5.88 4.37
CA PHE A 86 1.84 -5.92 4.12
C PHE A 86 1.48 -4.77 3.16
N HIS A 87 0.55 -5.03 2.25
CA HIS A 87 -0.09 -3.97 1.46
C HIS A 87 -1.57 -4.28 1.26
N PHE A 88 -2.34 -3.29 0.82
CA PHE A 88 -3.75 -3.47 0.49
C PHE A 88 -4.02 -3.19 -0.98
N ASP A 89 -4.32 -4.25 -1.74
CA ASP A 89 -4.86 -4.19 -3.10
C ASP A 89 -6.27 -4.81 -3.14
N PRO A 90 -7.34 -4.01 -2.92
CA PRO A 90 -8.71 -4.53 -2.87
C PRO A 90 -9.24 -5.04 -4.21
N TRP A 91 -8.60 -4.66 -5.32
CA TRP A 91 -9.08 -5.00 -6.67
C TRP A 91 -8.24 -6.07 -7.34
N TRP A 92 -7.24 -6.61 -6.64
CA TRP A 92 -6.34 -7.62 -7.20
C TRP A 92 -5.67 -7.16 -8.50
N VAL A 93 -5.44 -5.84 -8.61
CA VAL A 93 -4.82 -5.20 -9.77
C VAL A 93 -3.50 -5.88 -10.07
N PHE A 94 -2.69 -6.15 -9.03
CA PHE A 94 -1.32 -6.57 -9.20
C PHE A 94 -1.18 -7.89 -9.98
N ARG A 95 -2.16 -8.79 -9.84
CA ARG A 95 -2.21 -10.05 -10.60
C ARG A 95 -2.23 -9.83 -12.11
N GLY A 96 -2.84 -8.73 -12.56
CA GLY A 96 -3.03 -8.40 -13.97
C GLY A 96 -1.98 -7.46 -14.57
N ILE A 97 -1.04 -6.94 -13.79
CA ILE A 97 -0.05 -5.97 -14.30
C ILE A 97 0.89 -6.64 -15.30
N GLY A 98 1.03 -6.05 -16.49
CA GLY A 98 1.94 -6.55 -17.53
C GLY A 98 3.39 -6.17 -17.27
N GLY A 99 4.33 -6.93 -17.82
CA GLY A 99 5.76 -6.60 -17.78
C GLY A 99 6.45 -6.79 -16.42
N VAL A 100 5.80 -7.48 -15.47
CA VAL A 100 6.39 -7.88 -14.18
C VAL A 100 6.62 -9.38 -14.16
N ALA A 101 7.80 -9.83 -13.71
CA ALA A 101 8.14 -11.24 -13.57
C ALA A 101 7.16 -11.97 -12.64
N LEU A 102 6.90 -13.26 -12.92
CA LEU A 102 5.90 -14.03 -12.17
C LEU A 102 6.27 -14.15 -10.69
N GLU A 103 7.55 -14.38 -10.40
CA GLU A 103 8.06 -14.56 -9.03
C GLU A 103 7.84 -13.29 -8.18
N ILE A 104 8.01 -12.12 -8.80
CA ILE A 104 7.74 -10.82 -8.15
C ILE A 104 6.25 -10.64 -7.90
N LYS A 105 5.40 -11.02 -8.86
CA LYS A 105 3.94 -10.96 -8.68
C LYS A 105 3.47 -11.86 -7.55
N GLU A 106 3.98 -13.07 -7.47
CA GLU A 106 3.65 -14.02 -6.42
C GLU A 106 4.09 -13.47 -5.06
N ALA A 107 5.34 -13.00 -4.94
CA ALA A 107 5.85 -12.39 -3.72
C ALA A 107 5.02 -11.18 -3.25
N ILE A 108 4.62 -10.28 -4.15
CA ILE A 108 3.73 -9.16 -3.79
C ILE A 108 2.35 -9.67 -3.42
N THR A 109 1.78 -10.62 -4.17
CA THR A 109 0.43 -11.15 -3.95
C THR A 109 0.28 -11.74 -2.54
N GLU A 110 1.33 -12.39 -2.02
CA GLU A 110 1.37 -12.95 -0.66
C GLU A 110 1.24 -11.89 0.44
N THR A 111 1.72 -10.66 0.19
CA THR A 111 1.62 -9.55 1.15
C THR A 111 0.26 -8.86 1.17
N ASN A 112 -0.68 -9.25 0.31
CA ASN A 112 -1.97 -8.55 0.16
C ASN A 112 -2.96 -8.89 1.29
N ILE A 113 -3.33 -7.89 2.08
CA ILE A 113 -4.28 -8.01 3.20
C ILE A 113 -5.75 -7.94 2.78
N ALA A 114 -6.07 -7.95 1.48
CA ALA A 114 -7.45 -7.83 0.99
C ALA A 114 -8.36 -9.02 1.34
N HIS A 115 -7.78 -10.13 1.79
CA HIS A 115 -8.48 -11.32 2.26
C HIS A 115 -9.17 -11.10 3.61
N PRO A 116 -10.26 -11.84 3.90
CA PRO A 116 -10.84 -11.84 5.24
C PRO A 116 -9.85 -12.31 6.30
N PHE A 117 -9.91 -11.69 7.48
CA PHE A 117 -9.11 -12.01 8.66
C PHE A 117 -10.01 -12.17 9.89
N HIS A 118 -9.45 -12.68 11.00
CA HIS A 118 -10.22 -12.94 12.21
C HIS A 118 -9.63 -12.20 13.42
N VAL A 119 -10.50 -11.62 14.25
CA VAL A 119 -10.14 -11.05 15.55
C VAL A 119 -11.17 -11.49 16.57
N ALA A 120 -10.73 -12.10 17.66
CA ALA A 120 -11.61 -12.58 18.75
C ALA A 120 -12.81 -13.42 18.24
N LYS A 121 -12.56 -14.33 17.28
CA LYS A 121 -13.56 -15.19 16.61
C LYS A 121 -14.54 -14.48 15.66
N GLN A 122 -14.42 -13.17 15.49
CA GLN A 122 -15.18 -12.41 14.50
C GLN A 122 -14.40 -12.30 13.20
N SER A 123 -15.04 -12.63 12.08
CA SER A 123 -14.47 -12.40 10.74
C SER A 123 -14.69 -10.96 10.29
N TYR A 124 -13.65 -10.39 9.69
CA TYR A 124 -13.61 -9.05 9.12
C TYR A 124 -13.02 -9.08 7.71
N LYS A 125 -13.41 -8.12 6.86
CA LYS A 125 -12.79 -7.87 5.56
C LYS A 125 -12.26 -6.44 5.51
N VAL A 126 -11.03 -6.27 5.05
CA VAL A 126 -10.43 -4.94 4.87
C VAL A 126 -11.21 -4.17 3.81
N HIS A 127 -11.57 -2.94 4.15
CA HIS A 127 -12.30 -2.01 3.31
C HIS A 127 -11.37 -0.91 2.76
N ASP A 128 -10.51 -0.37 3.62
CA ASP A 128 -9.51 0.64 3.31
C ASP A 128 -8.36 0.60 4.34
N VAL A 129 -7.29 1.34 4.06
CA VAL A 129 -6.17 1.56 5.00
C VAL A 129 -5.99 3.06 5.14
N GLU A 130 -6.02 3.54 6.38
CA GLU A 130 -5.78 4.93 6.76
C GLU A 130 -4.31 5.09 7.17
N PHE A 131 -3.65 6.11 6.65
CA PHE A 131 -2.27 6.48 6.99
C PHE A 131 -2.24 7.79 7.77
N GLU A 132 -1.17 8.02 8.52
CA GLU A 132 -0.87 9.36 9.05
C GLU A 132 -0.72 10.36 7.89
N THR A 133 -0.94 11.65 8.13
CA THR A 133 -0.82 12.66 7.07
C THR A 133 0.58 12.75 6.46
N SER A 134 1.61 12.34 7.21
CA SER A 134 2.99 12.18 6.76
C SER A 134 3.21 10.98 5.84
N GLY A 135 2.26 10.04 5.79
CA GLY A 135 2.38 8.77 5.08
C GLY A 135 3.38 7.79 5.68
N GLU A 136 4.06 8.15 6.77
CA GLU A 136 5.13 7.32 7.35
C GLU A 136 4.62 6.09 8.07
N LYS A 137 3.38 6.12 8.55
CA LYS A 137 2.78 5.04 9.31
C LYS A 137 1.34 4.80 8.91
N VAL A 138 0.94 3.53 9.01
CA VAL A 138 -0.46 3.15 8.99
C VAL A 138 -1.08 3.59 10.31
N LYS A 139 -2.14 4.39 10.21
CA LYS A 139 -2.92 4.86 11.34
C LYS A 139 -3.97 3.83 11.75
N ALA A 140 -4.66 3.26 10.76
CA ALA A 140 -5.68 2.24 11.02
C ALA A 140 -5.93 1.36 9.79
N ILE A 141 -6.21 0.08 10.02
CA ILE A 141 -6.85 -0.79 9.03
C ILE A 141 -8.35 -0.67 9.22
N VAL A 142 -9.05 -0.21 8.19
CA VAL A 142 -10.51 -0.03 8.20
C VAL A 142 -11.13 -1.30 7.64
N ALA A 143 -11.89 -2.02 8.46
CA ALA A 143 -12.51 -3.26 8.07
C ALA A 143 -14.02 -3.26 8.32
N LYS A 144 -14.72 -4.20 7.71
CA LYS A 144 -16.15 -4.45 7.90
C LYS A 144 -16.38 -5.89 8.34
N ASP A 145 -17.31 -6.09 9.27
CA ASP A 145 -17.82 -7.43 9.57
C ASP A 145 -18.86 -7.88 8.53
N HIS A 146 -19.41 -9.09 8.71
CA HIS A 146 -20.46 -9.66 7.87
C HIS A 146 -21.78 -8.86 7.86
N LEU A 147 -22.00 -7.98 8.84
CA LEU A 147 -23.14 -7.06 8.91
C LEU A 147 -22.79 -5.66 8.37
N PHE A 148 -21.64 -5.53 7.71
CA PHE A 148 -21.09 -4.28 7.17
C PHE A 148 -20.78 -3.21 8.23
N LYS A 149 -20.71 -3.58 9.52
CA LYS A 149 -20.31 -2.64 10.58
C LYS A 149 -18.83 -2.35 10.44
N VAL A 150 -18.51 -1.06 10.36
CA VAL A 150 -17.14 -0.58 10.22
C VAL A 150 -16.43 -0.66 11.57
N ARG A 151 -15.23 -1.22 11.55
CA ARG A 151 -14.28 -1.18 12.67
C ARG A 151 -12.93 -0.68 12.15
N ARG A 152 -12.26 0.13 12.97
CA ARG A 152 -10.88 0.57 12.74
C ARG A 152 -9.99 -0.18 13.71
N PHE A 153 -8.88 -0.68 13.21
CA PHE A 153 -7.86 -1.36 14.01
C PHE A 153 -6.57 -0.56 13.95
N ALA A 154 -6.13 -0.04 15.07
CA ALA A 154 -4.81 0.57 15.22
C ALA A 154 -3.74 -0.47 15.59
N ALA A 155 -2.46 -0.10 15.55
CA ALA A 155 -1.33 -0.99 15.81
C ALA A 155 -1.39 -1.74 17.15
N GLY A 156 -1.95 -1.13 18.20
CA GLY A 156 -2.12 -1.77 19.51
C GLY A 156 -3.32 -2.72 19.62
N GLU A 157 -4.16 -2.82 18.59
CA GLU A 157 -5.43 -3.57 18.61
C GLU A 157 -5.43 -4.79 17.68
N LEU A 158 -4.44 -4.89 16.78
CA LEU A 158 -4.35 -5.92 15.76
C LEU A 158 -2.91 -6.38 15.58
N ASN A 159 -2.66 -7.65 15.90
CA ASN A 159 -1.43 -8.33 15.54
C ASN A 159 -1.49 -8.72 14.05
N LEU A 160 -0.60 -8.17 13.24
CA LEU A 160 -0.60 -8.40 11.78
C LEU A 160 -0.27 -9.85 11.42
N ASP A 161 0.65 -10.50 12.14
CA ASP A 161 1.04 -11.90 11.87
C ASP A 161 -0.06 -12.89 12.22
N GLU A 162 -0.86 -12.60 13.25
CA GLU A 162 -2.00 -13.44 13.59
C GLU A 162 -3.17 -13.25 12.60
N ALA A 163 -3.31 -12.04 12.05
CA ALA A 163 -4.37 -11.71 11.12
C ALA A 163 -4.08 -12.22 9.70
N TRP A 164 -2.82 -12.17 9.28
CA TRP A 164 -2.32 -12.61 7.97
C TRP A 164 -0.98 -13.35 8.15
N PRO A 165 -1.03 -14.66 8.47
CA PRO A 165 0.16 -15.48 8.68
C PRO A 165 0.85 -15.88 7.38
#